data_AF-A0A0A2SQV3-F1
#
_entry.id   AF-A0A0A2SQV3-F1
#
_cell.length_a   1.000
_cell.length_b   1.000
_cell.length_c   1.000
_cell.angle_alpha   90.00
_cell.angle_beta   90.00
_cell.angle_gamma   90.00
#
_symmetry.space_group_name_H-M   'P 1'
#
loop_
_entity.id
_entity.type
_entity.pdbx_description
1 polymer ?
#
loop_
_entity_poly.entity_id
_entity_poly.type
_entity_poly.pdbx_seq_one_letter_code
_entity_poly.pdbx_strand_id
1 'polypeptide(L)'
;MKYTDVDEIFIQAFKNQFLSHLMADVQKDGPQNQAKKVVQDAISDNIGKLSRIFDAMVLPIENSETFFKNLAQAGSMENYMRPILNAITPILLTPDKSRLQSEVIDAIGKDNYAQLVGGLVKDGLVIPKDGDEVGFAQKEAEVARLVVSSVLVNYSQSLEKYNLSPEEKLLREKSSDLLFANIKQLKEVASNAGYAIPTKIEPTRFSNIDELNKEADRLILLSKEALNDEDSDLGGVLKQCMAFYENYKQYMDASLNDFGQKVTLPLQAMATKFTLQMLEEPKPKMSVKEISDRVEKLFSLADRLSAFLEKKYPDSYASDPVYNSLKTLKNRLQEARDIPELYQGDDLIREQMHNKYTDALNIFIEKVEADVIPSEPPPSKMNILLRILRAIFTLSFSLTTKEEREAQKRFEDCSTLRNDLTQLKSELESQSLAHQENPQKDSTNSQIALEQQSEIKKSLADIRESTKSEMAIERDNSSTVTNSF
;
A
#
# COMPACT_ATOMS: atom_id res chain seq x y z
N MET A 1 -7.48 23.51 0.42
CA MET A 1 -8.65 22.85 1.04
C MET A 1 -8.37 21.36 1.05
N LYS A 2 -8.53 20.67 2.18
CA LYS A 2 -8.37 19.21 2.26
C LYS A 2 -9.69 18.61 1.75
N TYR A 3 -9.63 17.79 0.72
CA TYR A 3 -10.80 17.05 0.22
C TYR A 3 -11.26 16.06 1.30
N THR A 4 -12.56 16.03 1.58
CA THR A 4 -13.15 15.21 2.66
C THR A 4 -14.33 14.36 2.21
N ASP A 5 -14.83 14.57 0.99
CA ASP A 5 -15.93 13.75 0.48
C ASP A 5 -15.38 12.34 0.22
N VAL A 6 -16.12 11.33 0.67
CA VAL A 6 -15.70 9.92 0.61
C VAL A 6 -16.87 9.07 0.16
N ASP A 7 -16.58 7.95 -0.50
CA ASP A 7 -17.59 6.95 -0.83
C ASP A 7 -18.02 6.21 0.44
N GLU A 8 -18.93 6.82 1.21
CA GLU A 8 -19.46 6.25 2.44
C GLU A 8 -20.21 4.94 2.19
N ILE A 9 -20.85 4.80 1.03
CA ILE A 9 -21.60 3.60 0.64
C ILE A 9 -20.65 2.41 0.59
N PHE A 10 -19.53 2.56 -0.11
CA PHE A 10 -18.50 1.53 -0.21
C PHE A 10 -17.90 1.22 1.17
N ILE A 11 -17.52 2.26 1.93
CA ILE A 11 -16.88 2.09 3.25
C ILE A 11 -17.78 1.29 4.21
N GLN A 12 -19.07 1.65 4.30
CA GLN A 12 -20.00 0.98 5.21
C GLN A 12 -20.30 -0.45 4.74
N ALA A 13 -20.47 -0.66 3.43
CA ALA A 13 -20.69 -1.99 2.89
C ALA A 13 -19.48 -2.90 3.12
N PHE A 14 -18.27 -2.39 2.94
CA PHE A 14 -17.03 -3.11 3.23
C PHE A 14 -16.98 -3.53 4.70
N LYS A 15 -17.16 -2.57 5.63
CA LYS A 15 -17.13 -2.81 7.08
C LYS A 15 -18.10 -3.91 7.53
N ASN A 16 -19.28 -3.97 6.90
CA ASN A 16 -20.31 -4.92 7.26
C ASN A 16 -20.09 -6.33 6.67
N GLN A 17 -19.32 -6.47 5.59
CA GLN A 17 -19.26 -7.71 4.82
C GLN A 17 -17.90 -8.41 4.84
N PHE A 18 -16.80 -7.68 5.06
CA PHE A 18 -15.45 -8.23 4.85
C PHE A 18 -15.15 -9.45 5.73
N LEU A 19 -15.56 -9.47 7.01
CA LEU A 19 -15.34 -10.62 7.89
C LEU A 19 -16.10 -11.86 7.41
N SER A 20 -17.39 -11.70 7.08
CA SER A 20 -18.22 -12.78 6.53
C SER A 20 -17.64 -13.33 5.23
N HIS A 21 -17.10 -12.46 4.38
CA HIS A 21 -16.42 -12.83 3.14
C HIS A 21 -15.15 -13.66 3.40
N LEU A 22 -14.31 -13.25 4.37
CA LEU A 22 -13.10 -13.99 4.74
C LEU A 22 -13.41 -15.38 5.33
N MET A 23 -14.48 -15.48 6.13
CA MET A 23 -14.91 -16.73 6.77
C MET A 23 -15.62 -17.71 5.82
N ALA A 24 -16.09 -17.24 4.66
CA ALA A 24 -16.90 -18.05 3.75
C ALA A 24 -16.16 -19.31 3.27
N ASP A 25 -16.86 -20.45 3.27
CA ASP A 25 -16.31 -21.70 2.77
C ASP A 25 -16.13 -21.70 1.26
N VAL A 26 -15.17 -22.52 0.79
CA VAL A 26 -14.93 -22.69 -0.64
C VAL A 26 -16.09 -23.46 -1.27
N GLN A 27 -16.85 -22.77 -2.09
CA GLN A 27 -17.90 -23.33 -2.93
C GLN A 27 -17.30 -23.86 -4.23
N LYS A 28 -17.64 -25.11 -4.57
CA LYS A 28 -17.13 -25.82 -5.77
C LYS A 28 -17.43 -25.08 -7.08
N ASP A 29 -18.61 -24.47 -7.17
CA ASP A 29 -19.08 -23.69 -8.32
C ASP A 29 -19.08 -22.17 -8.04
N GLY A 30 -18.36 -21.74 -7.00
CA GLY A 30 -18.25 -20.34 -6.62
C GLY A 30 -17.28 -19.54 -7.49
N PRO A 31 -17.15 -18.23 -7.26
CA PRO A 31 -16.22 -17.37 -7.99
C PRO A 31 -14.77 -17.86 -7.84
N GLN A 32 -13.92 -17.58 -8.84
CA GLN A 32 -12.54 -18.06 -8.87
C GLN A 32 -11.70 -17.55 -7.67
N ASN A 33 -11.92 -16.30 -7.26
CA ASN A 33 -11.17 -15.61 -6.21
C ASN A 33 -11.91 -15.57 -4.87
N GLN A 34 -12.45 -16.72 -4.43
CA GLN A 34 -12.99 -16.87 -3.07
C GLN A 34 -11.87 -16.70 -2.03
N ALA A 35 -12.14 -15.99 -0.93
CA ALA A 35 -11.11 -15.60 0.05
C ALA A 35 -10.25 -16.78 0.53
N LYS A 36 -10.87 -17.86 1.01
CA LYS A 36 -10.14 -19.05 1.47
C LYS A 36 -9.26 -19.69 0.39
N LYS A 37 -9.73 -19.71 -0.86
CA LYS A 37 -8.94 -20.23 -1.98
C LYS A 37 -7.76 -19.32 -2.31
N VAL A 38 -7.96 -18.00 -2.29
CA VAL A 38 -6.88 -17.02 -2.46
C VAL A 38 -5.81 -17.16 -1.38
N VAL A 39 -6.22 -17.37 -0.13
CA VAL A 39 -5.31 -17.63 1.00
C VAL A 39 -4.53 -18.93 0.78
N GLN A 40 -5.19 -20.02 0.40
CA GLN A 40 -4.52 -21.30 0.08
C GLN A 40 -3.52 -21.16 -1.07
N ASP A 41 -3.93 -20.49 -2.14
CA ASP A 41 -3.08 -20.23 -3.30
C ASP A 41 -1.87 -19.35 -2.93
N ALA A 42 -2.06 -18.38 -2.02
CA ALA A 42 -0.98 -17.52 -1.53
C ALA A 42 0.04 -18.27 -0.68
N ILE A 43 -0.41 -19.22 0.15
CA ILE A 43 0.45 -20.11 0.93
C ILE A 43 1.27 -21.04 0.03
N SER A 44 0.63 -21.63 -0.99
CA SER A 44 1.23 -22.67 -1.82
C SER A 44 2.19 -22.18 -2.91
N ASP A 45 2.09 -20.91 -3.31
CA ASP A 45 2.73 -20.39 -4.53
C ASP A 45 3.35 -19.02 -4.29
N ASN A 46 2.53 -17.98 -4.12
CA ASN A 46 3.01 -16.60 -4.01
C ASN A 46 2.09 -15.75 -3.15
N ILE A 47 2.66 -15.16 -2.09
CA ILE A 47 1.97 -14.27 -1.15
C ILE A 47 1.26 -13.10 -1.83
N GLY A 48 1.78 -12.63 -2.97
CA GLY A 48 1.20 -11.56 -3.78
C GLY A 48 -0.24 -11.83 -4.25
N LYS A 49 -0.70 -13.10 -4.24
CA LYS A 49 -2.09 -13.45 -4.52
C LYS A 49 -3.08 -12.86 -3.51
N LEU A 50 -2.63 -12.53 -2.28
CA LEU A 50 -3.47 -11.84 -1.28
C LEU A 50 -4.00 -10.48 -1.78
N SER A 51 -3.37 -9.86 -2.78
CA SER A 51 -3.90 -8.68 -3.46
C SER A 51 -5.29 -8.88 -4.10
N ARG A 52 -5.76 -10.13 -4.21
CA ARG A 52 -7.06 -10.53 -4.77
C ARG A 52 -8.04 -11.06 -3.71
N ILE A 53 -7.72 -10.96 -2.42
CA ILE A 53 -8.51 -11.60 -1.35
C ILE A 53 -9.96 -11.10 -1.28
N PHE A 54 -10.22 -9.86 -1.72
CA PHE A 54 -11.55 -9.24 -1.76
C PHE A 54 -12.20 -9.26 -3.15
N ASP A 55 -11.63 -9.90 -4.18
CA ASP A 55 -12.17 -9.85 -5.56
C ASP A 55 -13.60 -10.41 -5.68
N ALA A 56 -13.93 -11.47 -4.94
CA ALA A 56 -15.26 -12.06 -4.97
C ALA A 56 -16.30 -11.26 -4.16
N MET A 57 -15.89 -10.24 -3.40
CA MET A 57 -16.79 -9.38 -2.65
C MET A 57 -17.39 -8.32 -3.57
N VAL A 58 -18.72 -8.29 -3.70
CA VAL A 58 -19.42 -7.29 -4.52
C VAL A 58 -19.96 -6.20 -3.62
N LEU A 59 -19.37 -5.01 -3.68
CA LEU A 59 -19.77 -3.89 -2.84
C LEU A 59 -20.50 -2.81 -3.67
N PRO A 60 -21.58 -2.22 -3.14
CA PRO A 60 -22.15 -1.02 -3.72
C PRO A 60 -21.14 0.13 -3.63
N ILE A 61 -21.21 1.04 -4.60
CA ILE A 61 -20.29 2.15 -4.78
C ILE A 61 -21.04 3.31 -5.46
N GLU A 62 -20.51 4.52 -5.39
CA GLU A 62 -21.03 5.67 -6.12
C GLU A 62 -21.08 5.43 -7.65
N ASN A 63 -22.00 6.11 -8.33
CA ASN A 63 -22.05 6.07 -9.80
C ASN A 63 -20.87 6.84 -10.42
N SER A 64 -20.61 6.57 -11.70
CA SER A 64 -19.47 7.15 -12.43
C SER A 64 -19.46 8.67 -12.48
N GLU A 65 -20.61 9.32 -12.64
CA GLU A 65 -20.71 10.79 -12.64
C GLU A 65 -20.26 11.37 -11.30
N THR A 66 -20.77 10.80 -10.20
CA THR A 66 -20.43 11.23 -8.83
C THR A 66 -18.96 10.97 -8.56
N PHE A 67 -18.45 9.79 -8.95
CA PHE A 67 -17.04 9.44 -8.87
C PHE A 67 -16.16 10.44 -9.61
N PHE A 68 -16.46 10.79 -10.87
CA PHE A 68 -15.63 11.72 -11.64
C PHE A 68 -15.67 13.14 -11.09
N LYS A 69 -16.83 13.59 -10.61
CA LYS A 69 -16.96 14.88 -9.91
C LYS A 69 -16.08 14.91 -8.66
N ASN A 70 -16.14 13.85 -7.87
CA ASN A 70 -15.39 13.70 -6.62
C ASN A 70 -13.87 13.59 -6.88
N LEU A 71 -13.46 12.82 -7.89
CA LEU A 71 -12.08 12.72 -8.34
C LEU A 71 -11.54 14.07 -8.83
N ALA A 72 -12.33 14.82 -9.60
CA ALA A 72 -11.94 16.15 -10.07
C ALA A 72 -11.72 17.13 -8.91
N GLN A 73 -12.55 17.06 -7.87
CA GLN A 73 -12.38 17.86 -6.66
C GLN A 73 -11.15 17.44 -5.83
N ALA A 74 -10.89 16.14 -5.74
CA ALA A 74 -9.70 15.60 -5.07
C ALA A 74 -8.39 15.93 -5.82
N GLY A 75 -8.47 16.14 -7.13
CA GLY A 75 -7.36 16.49 -8.03
C GLY A 75 -6.44 15.32 -8.38
N SER A 76 -6.50 14.20 -7.66
CA SER A 76 -5.78 12.96 -8.00
C SER A 76 -6.48 11.74 -7.43
N MET A 77 -6.27 10.57 -8.07
CA MET A 77 -6.78 9.29 -7.60
C MET A 77 -6.29 8.96 -6.19
N GLU A 78 -5.03 9.29 -5.89
CA GLU A 78 -4.45 9.06 -4.58
C GLU A 78 -5.15 9.89 -3.50
N ASN A 79 -5.40 11.18 -3.76
CA ASN A 79 -6.11 12.05 -2.82
C ASN A 79 -7.56 11.60 -2.61
N TYR A 80 -8.19 11.07 -3.65
CA TYR A 80 -9.56 10.55 -3.59
C TYR A 80 -9.63 9.23 -2.78
N MET A 81 -8.73 8.27 -3.06
CA MET A 81 -8.76 6.96 -2.41
C MET A 81 -8.21 6.96 -0.99
N ARG A 82 -7.30 7.88 -0.65
CA ARG A 82 -6.69 7.92 0.68
C ARG A 82 -7.68 8.01 1.84
N PRO A 83 -8.67 8.93 1.86
CA PRO A 83 -9.62 8.98 2.96
C PRO A 83 -10.48 7.70 3.05
N ILE A 84 -10.79 7.05 1.92
CA ILE A 84 -11.46 5.74 1.88
C ILE A 84 -10.58 4.66 2.55
N LEU A 85 -9.31 4.56 2.14
CA LEU A 85 -8.36 3.61 2.73
C LEU A 85 -8.11 3.90 4.21
N ASN A 86 -8.04 5.18 4.62
CA ASN A 86 -7.89 5.56 6.03
C ASN A 86 -9.11 5.18 6.88
N ALA A 87 -10.31 5.12 6.30
CA ALA A 87 -11.52 4.67 6.99
C ALA A 87 -11.61 3.13 7.13
N ILE A 88 -10.96 2.39 6.22
CA ILE A 88 -10.96 0.91 6.18
C ILE A 88 -9.74 0.33 6.90
N THR A 89 -8.58 0.97 6.84
CA THR A 89 -7.34 0.44 7.44
C THR A 89 -7.48 0.06 8.92
N PRO A 90 -8.13 0.86 9.80
CA PRO A 90 -8.23 0.53 11.23
C PRO A 90 -9.02 -0.75 11.56
N ILE A 91 -9.90 -1.19 10.66
CA ILE A 91 -10.64 -2.46 10.84
C ILE A 91 -9.89 -3.67 10.28
N LEU A 92 -8.87 -3.44 9.44
CA LEU A 92 -8.04 -4.49 8.86
C LEU A 92 -6.72 -4.67 9.61
N LEU A 93 -6.11 -3.56 10.05
CA LEU A 93 -4.75 -3.52 10.61
C LEU A 93 -4.75 -3.00 12.04
N THR A 94 -3.72 -3.37 12.80
CA THR A 94 -3.42 -2.78 14.11
C THR A 94 -3.13 -1.27 14.02
N PRO A 95 -3.18 -0.53 15.15
CA PRO A 95 -2.96 0.92 15.16
C PRO A 95 -1.60 1.37 14.59
N ASP A 96 -0.56 0.57 14.76
CA ASP A 96 0.79 0.78 14.21
C ASP A 96 0.95 0.30 12.76
N LYS A 97 -0.11 -0.30 12.18
CA LYS A 97 -0.21 -0.79 10.80
C LYS A 97 0.80 -1.88 10.44
N SER A 98 1.43 -2.51 11.43
CA SER A 98 2.46 -3.54 11.22
C SER A 98 1.89 -4.92 10.91
N ARG A 99 0.66 -5.20 11.36
CA ARG A 99 0.01 -6.50 11.22
C ARG A 99 -1.51 -6.39 11.06
N LEU A 100 -2.15 -7.50 10.74
CA LEU A 100 -3.61 -7.60 10.69
C LEU A 100 -4.23 -7.54 12.10
N GLN A 101 -5.47 -7.07 12.20
CA GLN A 101 -6.27 -7.17 13.43
C GLN A 101 -6.56 -8.64 13.78
N SER A 102 -6.75 -8.94 15.06
CA SER A 102 -6.96 -10.31 15.54
C SER A 102 -8.21 -10.94 14.93
N GLU A 103 -9.29 -10.17 14.76
CA GLU A 103 -10.54 -10.60 14.14
C GLU A 103 -10.36 -10.98 12.66
N VAL A 104 -9.45 -10.30 11.97
CA VAL A 104 -9.10 -10.59 10.57
C VAL A 104 -8.28 -11.88 10.48
N ILE A 105 -7.31 -12.05 11.39
CA ILE A 105 -6.51 -13.27 11.50
C ILE A 105 -7.41 -14.47 11.81
N ASP A 106 -8.37 -14.31 12.72
CA ASP A 106 -9.36 -15.33 13.06
C ASP A 106 -10.22 -15.70 11.85
N ALA A 107 -10.66 -14.70 11.07
CA ALA A 107 -11.46 -14.93 9.87
C ALA A 107 -10.70 -15.64 8.74
N ILE A 108 -9.40 -15.35 8.58
CA ILE A 108 -8.50 -16.05 7.64
C ILE A 108 -8.17 -17.47 8.14
N GLY A 109 -8.16 -17.65 9.46
CA GLY A 109 -7.72 -18.84 10.16
C GLY A 109 -6.26 -18.72 10.61
N LYS A 110 -6.00 -18.94 11.91
CA LYS A 110 -4.68 -18.78 12.53
C LYS A 110 -3.60 -19.62 11.88
N ASP A 111 -3.91 -20.87 11.53
CA ASP A 111 -2.96 -21.77 10.87
C ASP A 111 -2.59 -21.28 9.46
N ASN A 112 -3.55 -20.72 8.73
CA ASN A 112 -3.32 -20.14 7.41
C ASN A 112 -2.47 -18.87 7.54
N TYR A 113 -2.82 -17.99 8.47
CA TYR A 113 -2.06 -16.77 8.71
C TYR A 113 -0.62 -17.09 9.14
N ALA A 114 -0.42 -18.03 10.08
CA ALA A 114 0.89 -18.51 10.49
C ALA A 114 1.74 -19.00 9.31
N GLN A 115 1.15 -19.75 8.37
CA GLN A 115 1.85 -20.18 7.16
C GLN A 115 2.21 -19.01 6.23
N LEU A 116 1.31 -18.03 6.06
CA LEU A 116 1.58 -16.83 5.25
C LEU A 116 2.77 -16.03 5.78
N VAL A 117 2.86 -15.86 7.10
CA VAL A 117 3.90 -15.06 7.74
C VAL A 117 5.12 -15.88 8.17
N GLY A 118 5.11 -17.19 7.92
CA GLY A 118 6.20 -18.10 8.29
C GLY A 118 6.37 -18.26 9.80
N GLY A 119 5.32 -18.07 10.59
CA GLY A 119 5.32 -18.28 12.04
C GLY A 119 4.40 -19.43 12.45
N LEU A 120 3.86 -19.32 13.66
CA LEU A 120 3.21 -20.41 14.39
C LEU A 120 1.93 -20.04 15.09
N VAL A 121 1.26 -21.02 15.69
CA VAL A 121 0.16 -20.84 16.66
C VAL A 121 0.62 -21.38 18.03
N LYS A 122 0.15 -20.96 19.22
CA LYS A 122 0.44 -21.56 20.58
C LYS A 122 -0.52 -21.14 21.65
N ASP A 123 -1.53 -21.89 21.93
CA ASP A 123 -2.57 -21.40 22.82
C ASP A 123 -3.56 -20.45 22.09
N GLY A 124 -3.32 -19.90 20.89
CA GLY A 124 -4.37 -19.21 20.05
C GLY A 124 -4.06 -17.83 19.41
N LEU A 125 -2.84 -17.58 19.02
CA LEU A 125 -2.09 -16.44 18.51
C LEU A 125 -1.38 -16.69 17.16
N VAL A 126 -0.78 -15.70 16.46
CA VAL A 126 0.37 -15.90 15.53
C VAL A 126 1.68 -15.16 15.92
N ILE A 127 2.86 -15.82 16.03
CA ILE A 127 4.22 -15.34 16.45
C ILE A 127 5.33 -16.05 15.65
N PRO A 128 6.54 -15.43 15.58
CA PRO A 128 7.74 -15.99 14.95
C PRO A 128 8.20 -17.37 15.43
N LYS A 129 8.95 -18.03 14.56
CA LYS A 129 9.85 -19.11 14.91
C LYS A 129 11.03 -18.58 15.72
N ASP A 130 11.59 -19.40 16.61
CA ASP A 130 12.77 -19.01 17.39
C ASP A 130 13.90 -18.54 16.46
N GLY A 131 14.31 -17.27 16.59
CA GLY A 131 15.38 -16.66 15.78
C GLY A 131 14.97 -16.12 14.40
N ASP A 132 13.69 -16.10 14.05
CA ASP A 132 13.16 -15.50 12.80
C ASP A 132 12.24 -14.30 13.06
N GLU A 133 12.46 -13.55 14.13
CA GLU A 133 11.59 -12.43 14.54
C GLU A 133 11.56 -11.32 13.46
N VAL A 134 12.70 -11.05 12.83
CA VAL A 134 12.83 -10.02 11.80
C VAL A 134 12.13 -10.45 10.50
N GLY A 135 12.32 -11.70 10.08
CA GLY A 135 11.70 -12.22 8.85
C GLY A 135 10.19 -12.35 9.00
N PHE A 136 9.72 -12.75 10.17
CA PHE A 136 8.30 -12.77 10.52
C PHE A 136 7.68 -11.37 10.44
N ALA A 137 8.28 -10.36 11.09
CA ALA A 137 7.75 -9.00 11.08
C ALA A 137 7.70 -8.39 9.67
N GLN A 138 8.69 -8.68 8.83
CA GLN A 138 8.69 -8.27 7.42
C GLN A 138 7.54 -8.90 6.64
N LYS A 139 7.26 -10.18 6.85
CA LYS A 139 6.14 -10.87 6.21
C LYS A 139 4.79 -10.40 6.73
N GLU A 140 4.65 -10.11 8.03
CA GLU A 140 3.44 -9.50 8.57
C GLU A 140 3.15 -8.15 7.90
N ALA A 141 4.16 -7.28 7.79
CA ALA A 141 4.02 -6.00 7.13
C ALA A 141 3.64 -6.15 5.65
N GLU A 142 4.21 -7.15 4.96
CA GLU A 142 3.88 -7.42 3.55
C GLU A 142 2.46 -7.97 3.39
N VAL A 143 2.01 -8.87 4.27
CA VAL A 143 0.61 -9.35 4.31
C VAL A 143 -0.34 -8.19 4.57
N ALA A 144 -0.05 -7.36 5.57
CA ALA A 144 -0.83 -6.16 5.88
C ALA A 144 -0.94 -5.21 4.68
N ARG A 145 0.19 -4.95 4.01
CA ARG A 145 0.24 -4.14 2.78
C ARG A 145 -0.63 -4.73 1.67
N LEU A 146 -0.54 -6.04 1.42
CA LEU A 146 -1.28 -6.72 0.36
C LEU A 146 -2.79 -6.79 0.64
N VAL A 147 -3.19 -6.99 1.90
CA VAL A 147 -4.59 -7.00 2.30
C VAL A 147 -5.19 -5.59 2.12
N VAL A 148 -4.49 -4.53 2.52
CA VAL A 148 -4.98 -3.16 2.29
C VAL A 148 -4.97 -2.81 0.79
N SER A 149 -3.96 -3.20 0.04
CA SER A 149 -3.92 -2.94 -1.41
C SER A 149 -5.04 -3.66 -2.18
N SER A 150 -5.49 -4.81 -1.69
CA SER A 150 -6.63 -5.53 -2.28
C SER A 150 -7.95 -4.75 -2.19
N VAL A 151 -8.07 -3.79 -1.25
CA VAL A 151 -9.21 -2.87 -1.19
C VAL A 151 -9.27 -1.98 -2.43
N LEU A 152 -8.12 -1.52 -2.95
CA LEU A 152 -8.05 -0.74 -4.19
C LEU A 152 -8.51 -1.58 -5.40
N VAL A 153 -8.11 -2.85 -5.44
CA VAL A 153 -8.53 -3.79 -6.49
C VAL A 153 -10.04 -4.03 -6.42
N ASN A 154 -10.56 -4.29 -5.23
CA ASN A 154 -11.99 -4.47 -5.01
C ASN A 154 -12.80 -3.21 -5.35
N TYR A 155 -12.31 -2.03 -5.00
CA TYR A 155 -12.93 -0.75 -5.35
C TYR A 155 -12.99 -0.57 -6.87
N SER A 156 -11.88 -0.84 -7.56
CA SER A 156 -11.80 -0.79 -9.02
C SER A 156 -12.81 -1.72 -9.70
N GLN A 157 -12.93 -2.97 -9.23
CA GLN A 157 -13.90 -3.94 -9.75
C GLN A 157 -15.35 -3.55 -9.42
N SER A 158 -15.59 -2.96 -8.25
CA SER A 158 -16.90 -2.47 -7.86
C SER A 158 -17.31 -1.32 -8.78
N LEU A 159 -16.40 -0.38 -9.05
CA LEU A 159 -16.66 0.67 -10.04
C LEU A 159 -17.05 0.06 -11.38
N GLU A 160 -16.26 -0.85 -11.97
CA GLU A 160 -16.59 -1.46 -13.28
C GLU A 160 -18.01 -2.04 -13.36
N LYS A 161 -18.48 -2.68 -12.28
CA LYS A 161 -19.83 -3.27 -12.21
C LYS A 161 -20.93 -2.21 -12.12
N TYR A 162 -20.68 -1.10 -11.44
CA TYR A 162 -21.66 -0.04 -11.21
C TYR A 162 -21.49 1.19 -12.12
N ASN A 163 -20.45 1.20 -12.96
CA ASN A 163 -19.91 2.34 -13.72
C ASN A 163 -20.87 2.96 -14.73
N LEU A 164 -21.88 2.22 -15.20
CA LEU A 164 -22.81 2.80 -16.15
C LEU A 164 -23.55 3.98 -15.50
N SER A 165 -23.52 5.14 -16.16
CA SER A 165 -24.36 6.28 -15.76
C SER A 165 -25.83 5.86 -15.75
N PRO A 166 -26.73 6.57 -15.04
CA PRO A 166 -28.16 6.30 -15.11
C PRO A 166 -28.69 6.23 -16.56
N GLU A 167 -28.20 7.11 -17.44
CA GLU A 167 -28.53 7.16 -18.86
C GLU A 167 -27.95 5.98 -19.66
N GLU A 168 -26.73 5.54 -19.34
CA GLU A 168 -26.12 4.34 -19.95
C GLU A 168 -26.80 3.04 -19.50
N LYS A 169 -27.23 2.98 -18.24
CA LYS A 169 -28.03 1.85 -17.71
C LYS A 169 -29.36 1.77 -18.45
N LEU A 170 -30.06 2.91 -18.57
CA LEU A 170 -31.32 2.98 -19.31
C LEU A 170 -31.14 2.60 -20.79
N LEU A 171 -30.10 3.12 -21.44
CA LEU A 171 -29.80 2.80 -22.83
C LEU A 171 -29.50 1.31 -23.00
N ARG A 172 -28.75 0.71 -22.07
CA ARG A 172 -28.44 -0.72 -22.05
C ARG A 172 -29.70 -1.56 -21.89
N GLU A 173 -30.56 -1.24 -20.95
CA GLU A 173 -31.84 -1.94 -20.75
C GLU A 173 -32.70 -1.90 -22.02
N LYS A 174 -32.89 -0.70 -22.59
CA LYS A 174 -33.65 -0.51 -23.84
C LYS A 174 -33.04 -1.30 -25.01
N SER A 175 -31.72 -1.25 -25.17
CA SER A 175 -31.04 -1.80 -26.36
C SER A 175 -30.81 -3.31 -26.25
N SER A 176 -30.34 -3.78 -25.10
CA SER A 176 -30.02 -5.18 -24.83
C SER A 176 -31.26 -6.05 -24.69
N ASP A 177 -32.30 -5.54 -24.04
CA ASP A 177 -33.43 -6.39 -23.63
C ASP A 177 -34.62 -6.21 -24.56
N LEU A 178 -35.04 -4.95 -24.80
CA LEU A 178 -36.22 -4.67 -25.61
C LEU A 178 -35.91 -4.70 -27.11
N LEU A 179 -34.93 -3.92 -27.56
CA LEU A 179 -34.63 -3.80 -28.99
C LEU A 179 -34.02 -5.09 -29.55
N PHE A 180 -33.15 -5.78 -28.81
CA PHE A 180 -32.61 -7.06 -29.24
C PHE A 180 -33.69 -8.14 -29.39
N ALA A 181 -34.66 -8.19 -28.48
CA ALA A 181 -35.80 -9.09 -28.59
C ALA A 181 -36.63 -8.78 -29.84
N ASN A 182 -36.91 -7.50 -30.10
CA ASN A 182 -37.62 -7.06 -31.30
C ASN A 182 -36.84 -7.40 -32.57
N ILE A 183 -35.51 -7.21 -32.60
CA ILE A 183 -34.66 -7.62 -33.72
C ILE A 183 -34.77 -9.12 -33.97
N LYS A 184 -34.77 -9.95 -32.92
CA LYS A 184 -34.91 -11.40 -33.04
C LYS A 184 -36.26 -11.79 -33.67
N GLN A 185 -37.35 -11.17 -33.21
CA GLN A 185 -38.69 -11.40 -33.76
C GLN A 185 -38.79 -10.91 -35.21
N LEU A 186 -38.31 -9.70 -35.50
CA LEU A 186 -38.29 -9.14 -36.86
C LEU A 186 -37.50 -10.03 -37.83
N LYS A 187 -36.37 -10.61 -37.41
CA LYS A 187 -35.60 -11.56 -38.23
C LYS A 187 -36.41 -12.80 -38.56
N GLU A 188 -37.14 -13.35 -37.60
CA GLU A 188 -37.96 -14.54 -37.79
C GLU A 188 -39.12 -14.27 -38.77
N VAL A 189 -39.86 -13.17 -38.56
CA VAL A 189 -40.96 -12.77 -39.44
C VAL A 189 -40.44 -12.44 -40.85
N ALA A 190 -39.36 -11.66 -40.95
CA ALA A 190 -38.76 -11.30 -42.24
C ALA A 190 -38.25 -12.54 -43.00
N SER A 191 -37.64 -13.50 -42.31
CA SER A 191 -37.20 -14.77 -42.92
C SER A 191 -38.36 -15.60 -43.44
N ASN A 192 -39.45 -15.68 -42.67
CA ASN A 192 -40.66 -16.42 -43.05
C ASN A 192 -41.37 -15.79 -44.26
N ALA A 193 -41.32 -14.46 -44.37
CA ALA A 193 -41.85 -13.71 -45.50
C ALA A 193 -40.88 -13.62 -46.71
N GLY A 194 -39.70 -14.26 -46.64
CA GLY A 194 -38.76 -14.35 -47.76
C GLY A 194 -37.89 -13.10 -47.98
N TYR A 195 -37.83 -12.18 -47.01
CA TYR A 195 -36.95 -11.01 -47.09
C TYR A 195 -35.48 -11.38 -46.89
N ALA A 196 -34.60 -10.76 -47.66
CA ALA A 196 -33.16 -10.89 -47.46
C ALA A 196 -32.71 -10.16 -46.18
N ILE A 197 -32.16 -10.90 -45.23
CA ILE A 197 -31.62 -10.32 -43.98
C ILE A 197 -30.33 -9.55 -44.32
N PRO A 198 -30.23 -8.25 -43.96
CA PRO A 198 -29.01 -7.49 -44.19
C PRO A 198 -27.82 -8.11 -43.45
N THR A 199 -26.75 -8.44 -44.18
CA THR A 199 -25.50 -9.01 -43.61
C THR A 199 -24.43 -7.95 -43.33
N LYS A 200 -24.53 -6.78 -43.95
CA LYS A 200 -23.62 -5.66 -43.75
C LYS A 200 -24.43 -4.39 -43.55
N ILE A 201 -24.15 -3.70 -42.45
CA ILE A 201 -24.93 -2.55 -42.03
C ILE A 201 -23.97 -1.41 -41.77
N GLU A 202 -24.25 -0.26 -42.38
CA GLU A 202 -23.46 0.94 -42.14
C GLU A 202 -23.84 1.55 -40.80
N PRO A 203 -22.86 1.84 -39.93
CA PRO A 203 -23.14 2.44 -38.64
C PRO A 203 -23.64 3.89 -38.79
N THR A 204 -24.84 4.17 -38.28
CA THR A 204 -25.32 5.53 -37.97
C THR A 204 -24.53 6.17 -36.83
N ARG A 205 -23.91 7.33 -37.06
CA ARG A 205 -23.16 8.03 -36.01
C ARG A 205 -24.08 8.83 -35.10
N PHE A 206 -23.88 8.70 -33.78
CA PHE A 206 -24.52 9.52 -32.74
C PHE A 206 -23.46 10.33 -32.01
N SER A 207 -23.82 11.53 -31.57
CA SER A 207 -22.88 12.49 -30.98
C SER A 207 -22.83 12.40 -29.45
N ASN A 208 -23.90 11.89 -28.82
CA ASN A 208 -24.05 11.80 -27.37
C ASN A 208 -25.07 10.72 -26.97
N ILE A 209 -25.15 10.45 -25.66
CA ILE A 209 -26.02 9.43 -25.08
C ILE A 209 -27.52 9.76 -25.15
N ASP A 210 -27.88 11.03 -25.15
CA ASP A 210 -29.28 11.46 -25.24
C ASP A 210 -29.85 11.19 -26.63
N GLU A 211 -29.06 11.41 -27.67
CA GLU A 211 -29.40 11.04 -29.05
C GLU A 211 -29.59 9.53 -29.18
N LEU A 212 -28.70 8.73 -28.57
CA LEU A 212 -28.82 7.27 -28.56
C LEU A 212 -30.09 6.81 -27.84
N ASN A 213 -30.40 7.38 -26.67
CA ASN A 213 -31.60 7.03 -25.92
C ASN A 213 -32.89 7.36 -26.68
N LYS A 214 -32.95 8.54 -27.33
CA LYS A 214 -34.10 8.95 -28.14
C LYS A 214 -34.30 8.04 -29.36
N GLU A 215 -33.21 7.67 -30.02
CA GLU A 215 -33.28 6.78 -31.17
C GLU A 215 -33.66 5.34 -30.77
N ALA A 216 -33.19 4.86 -29.61
CA ALA A 216 -33.64 3.59 -29.05
C ALA A 216 -35.16 3.58 -28.86
N ASP A 217 -35.73 4.63 -28.25
CA ASP A 217 -37.18 4.74 -28.05
C ASP A 217 -37.95 4.75 -29.37
N ARG A 218 -37.46 5.51 -30.37
CA ARG A 218 -38.05 5.55 -31.71
C ARG A 218 -38.07 4.17 -32.37
N LEU A 219 -36.94 3.44 -32.32
CA LEU A 219 -36.81 2.13 -32.96
C LEU A 219 -37.58 1.04 -32.23
N ILE A 220 -37.69 1.11 -30.90
CA ILE A 220 -38.54 0.19 -30.14
C ILE A 220 -40.01 0.34 -30.55
N LEU A 221 -40.49 1.58 -30.71
CA LEU A 221 -41.85 1.83 -31.18
C LEU A 221 -42.04 1.34 -32.62
N LEU A 222 -41.16 1.76 -33.52
CA LEU A 222 -41.23 1.42 -34.95
C LEU A 222 -41.18 -0.10 -35.19
N SER A 223 -40.34 -0.82 -34.44
CA SER A 223 -40.26 -2.28 -34.53
C SER A 223 -41.52 -2.98 -34.03
N LYS A 224 -42.17 -2.47 -32.97
CA LYS A 224 -43.45 -3.00 -32.51
C LYS A 224 -44.57 -2.74 -33.51
N GLU A 225 -44.60 -1.56 -34.12
CA GLU A 225 -45.59 -1.22 -35.16
C GLU A 225 -45.41 -2.15 -36.37
N ALA A 226 -44.18 -2.32 -36.85
CA ALA A 226 -43.88 -3.20 -37.99
C ALA A 226 -44.22 -4.68 -37.72
N LEU A 227 -44.02 -5.16 -36.48
CA LEU A 227 -44.39 -6.53 -36.12
C LEU A 227 -45.91 -6.78 -36.10
N ASN A 228 -46.73 -5.74 -36.02
CA ASN A 228 -48.19 -5.84 -35.95
C ASN A 228 -48.90 -5.46 -37.26
N ASP A 229 -48.17 -4.97 -38.26
CA ASP A 229 -48.72 -4.49 -39.54
C ASP A 229 -48.16 -5.31 -40.71
N GLU A 230 -49.04 -6.03 -41.41
CA GLU A 230 -48.70 -6.90 -42.55
C GLU A 230 -48.14 -6.13 -43.76
N ASP A 231 -48.48 -4.83 -43.90
CA ASP A 231 -48.03 -3.98 -45.02
C ASP A 231 -46.75 -3.18 -44.69
N SER A 232 -46.17 -3.38 -43.50
CA SER A 232 -45.01 -2.61 -43.05
C SER A 232 -43.71 -2.98 -43.76
N ASP A 233 -42.79 -2.01 -43.88
CA ASP A 233 -41.43 -2.24 -44.40
C ASP A 233 -40.55 -2.95 -43.35
N LEU A 234 -40.84 -4.23 -43.10
CA LEU A 234 -40.12 -5.09 -42.15
C LEU A 234 -38.62 -5.10 -42.41
N GLY A 235 -38.22 -5.13 -43.69
CA GLY A 235 -36.80 -5.15 -44.09
C GLY A 235 -36.08 -3.85 -43.73
N GLY A 236 -36.71 -2.70 -44.01
CA GLY A 236 -36.17 -1.38 -43.66
C GLY A 236 -36.09 -1.15 -42.16
N VAL A 237 -37.11 -1.56 -41.40
CA VAL A 237 -37.12 -1.44 -39.93
C VAL A 237 -36.08 -2.36 -39.29
N LEU A 238 -35.98 -3.61 -39.74
CA LEU A 238 -34.95 -4.55 -39.27
C LEU A 238 -33.54 -4.01 -39.54
N LYS A 239 -33.29 -3.44 -40.73
CA LYS A 239 -32.00 -2.83 -41.07
C LYS A 239 -31.66 -1.68 -40.13
N GLN A 240 -32.62 -0.80 -39.83
CA GLN A 240 -32.41 0.32 -38.90
C GLN A 240 -32.13 -0.17 -37.47
N CYS A 241 -32.88 -1.15 -36.98
CA CYS A 241 -32.70 -1.69 -35.63
C CYS A 241 -31.33 -2.36 -35.48
N MET A 242 -30.92 -3.16 -36.46
CA MET A 242 -29.59 -3.79 -36.44
C MET A 242 -28.46 -2.75 -36.60
N ALA A 243 -28.64 -1.71 -37.42
CA ALA A 243 -27.67 -0.60 -37.54
C ALA A 243 -27.46 0.10 -36.20
N PHE A 244 -28.56 0.43 -35.54
CA PHE A 244 -28.52 1.05 -34.22
C PHE A 244 -27.85 0.14 -33.20
N TYR A 245 -28.19 -1.15 -33.16
CA TYR A 245 -27.64 -2.09 -32.19
C TYR A 245 -26.11 -2.22 -32.30
N GLU A 246 -25.56 -2.26 -33.52
CA GLU A 246 -24.10 -2.26 -33.73
C GLU A 246 -23.44 -0.96 -33.25
N ASN A 247 -24.07 0.20 -33.47
CA ASN A 247 -23.57 1.48 -32.96
C ASN A 247 -23.62 1.59 -31.45
N TYR A 248 -24.74 1.17 -30.87
CA TYR A 248 -24.91 1.08 -29.43
C TYR A 248 -23.77 0.25 -28.83
N LYS A 249 -23.49 -0.93 -29.40
CA LYS A 249 -22.41 -1.79 -28.93
C LYS A 249 -21.04 -1.11 -29.05
N GLN A 250 -20.74 -0.48 -30.19
CA GLN A 250 -19.49 0.27 -30.37
C GLN A 250 -19.35 1.43 -29.38
N TYR A 251 -20.43 2.15 -29.11
CA TYR A 251 -20.45 3.24 -28.13
C TYR A 251 -20.20 2.71 -26.71
N MET A 252 -20.88 1.63 -26.31
CA MET A 252 -20.67 1.01 -25.00
C MET A 252 -19.25 0.46 -24.85
N ASP A 253 -18.72 -0.22 -25.88
CA ASP A 253 -17.35 -0.75 -25.88
C ASP A 253 -16.32 0.39 -25.79
N ALA A 254 -16.55 1.51 -26.48
CA ALA A 254 -15.69 2.69 -26.41
C ALA A 254 -15.76 3.38 -25.03
N SER A 255 -16.95 3.53 -24.46
CA SER A 255 -17.16 4.09 -23.10
C SER A 255 -16.47 3.22 -22.04
N LEU A 256 -16.66 1.89 -22.11
CA LEU A 256 -16.01 0.94 -21.22
C LEU A 256 -14.48 0.97 -21.36
N ASN A 257 -13.97 1.05 -22.58
CA ASN A 257 -12.53 1.15 -22.81
C ASN A 257 -11.94 2.48 -22.27
N ASP A 258 -12.61 3.62 -22.53
CA ASP A 258 -12.18 4.92 -22.00
C ASP A 258 -12.17 4.92 -20.46
N PHE A 259 -13.20 4.35 -19.84
CA PHE A 259 -13.26 4.17 -18.40
C PHE A 259 -12.14 3.27 -17.89
N GLY A 260 -11.92 2.12 -18.52
CA GLY A 260 -10.85 1.19 -18.16
C GLY A 260 -9.47 1.87 -18.19
N GLN A 261 -9.22 2.71 -19.21
CA GLN A 261 -7.97 3.46 -19.34
C GLN A 261 -7.81 4.57 -18.31
N LYS A 262 -8.88 5.32 -17.99
CA LYS A 262 -8.83 6.49 -17.10
C LYS A 262 -9.00 6.17 -15.62
N VAL A 263 -9.60 5.02 -15.29
CA VAL A 263 -10.01 4.71 -13.91
C VAL A 263 -9.48 3.36 -13.46
N THR A 264 -9.85 2.27 -14.13
CA THR A 264 -9.43 0.92 -13.72
C THR A 264 -7.91 0.78 -13.71
N LEU A 265 -7.25 1.11 -14.82
CA LEU A 265 -5.80 0.94 -14.93
C LEU A 265 -5.02 1.79 -13.91
N PRO A 266 -5.33 3.09 -13.70
CA PRO A 266 -4.73 3.86 -12.62
C PRO A 266 -4.93 3.28 -11.22
N LEU A 267 -6.13 2.78 -10.90
CA LEU A 267 -6.40 2.15 -9.60
C LEU A 267 -5.61 0.84 -9.43
N GLN A 268 -5.53 0.00 -10.46
CA GLN A 268 -4.74 -1.23 -10.42
C GLN A 268 -3.23 -0.95 -10.34
N ALA A 269 -2.74 0.08 -11.04
CA ALA A 269 -1.37 0.54 -10.94
C ALA A 269 -1.06 1.07 -9.53
N MET A 270 -2.01 1.81 -8.93
CA MET A 270 -1.92 2.27 -7.55
C MET A 270 -1.88 1.10 -6.57
N ALA A 271 -2.72 0.08 -6.75
CA ALA A 271 -2.72 -1.13 -5.93
C ALA A 271 -1.37 -1.88 -6.00
N THR A 272 -0.80 -1.98 -7.19
CA THR A 272 0.49 -2.64 -7.41
C THR A 272 1.63 -1.89 -6.71
N LYS A 273 1.60 -0.56 -6.75
CA LYS A 273 2.61 0.33 -6.12
C LYS A 273 2.29 0.71 -4.68
N PHE A 274 1.24 0.12 -4.10
CA PHE A 274 0.72 0.54 -2.80
C PHE A 274 1.75 0.33 -1.69
N THR A 275 1.96 1.36 -0.87
CA THR A 275 2.70 1.30 0.39
C THR A 275 1.85 1.89 1.50
N LEU A 276 2.05 1.44 2.74
CA LEU A 276 1.32 1.98 3.90
C LEU A 276 1.58 3.48 4.14
N GLN A 277 2.69 4.01 3.63
CA GLN A 277 3.01 5.45 3.66
C GLN A 277 2.02 6.28 2.83
N MET A 278 1.35 5.70 1.83
CA MET A 278 0.31 6.38 1.06
C MET A 278 -0.92 6.76 1.91
N LEU A 279 -1.07 6.15 3.08
CA LEU A 279 -2.11 6.48 4.06
C LEU A 279 -1.78 7.73 4.89
N GLU A 280 -0.50 8.10 4.97
CA GLU A 280 -0.07 9.30 5.67
C GLU A 280 -0.56 10.54 4.92
N GLU A 281 -0.78 11.65 5.62
CA GLU A 281 -1.02 12.92 4.94
C GLU A 281 0.16 13.23 4.03
N PRO A 282 -0.09 13.78 2.82
CA PRO A 282 0.98 14.00 1.90
C PRO A 282 1.86 15.04 2.56
N LYS A 283 3.11 14.69 2.86
CA LYS A 283 4.07 15.67 3.37
C LYS A 283 3.98 16.87 2.44
N PRO A 284 3.86 18.10 2.97
CA PRO A 284 3.71 19.28 2.14
C PRO A 284 4.77 19.22 1.03
N LYS A 285 4.31 19.29 -0.23
CA LYS A 285 5.20 19.21 -1.39
C LYS A 285 6.31 20.24 -1.16
N MET A 286 7.55 19.78 -1.17
CA MET A 286 8.70 20.67 -0.98
C MET A 286 8.59 21.81 -1.99
N SER A 287 8.70 23.04 -1.50
CA SER A 287 8.78 24.23 -2.33
C SER A 287 9.99 24.14 -3.27
N VAL A 288 9.93 24.84 -4.40
CA VAL A 288 11.07 24.96 -5.34
C VAL A 288 12.35 25.36 -4.59
N LYS A 289 12.22 26.28 -3.63
CA LYS A 289 13.33 26.70 -2.76
C LYS A 289 13.89 25.56 -1.92
N GLU A 290 13.05 24.76 -1.27
CA GLU A 290 13.51 23.62 -0.48
C GLU A 290 14.20 22.56 -1.33
N ILE A 291 13.70 22.29 -2.54
CA ILE A 291 14.35 21.36 -3.47
C ILE A 291 15.69 21.93 -3.93
N SER A 292 15.73 23.21 -4.30
CA SER A 292 16.97 23.91 -4.69
C SER A 292 18.02 23.87 -3.58
N ASP A 293 17.63 24.14 -2.34
CA ASP A 293 18.52 24.09 -1.18
C ASP A 293 19.07 22.67 -0.95
N ARG A 294 18.26 21.63 -1.20
CA ARG A 294 18.68 20.22 -1.10
C ARG A 294 19.65 19.83 -2.20
N VAL A 295 19.35 20.21 -3.44
CA VAL A 295 20.22 20.00 -4.60
C VAL A 295 21.59 20.65 -4.32
N GLU A 296 21.62 21.90 -3.89
CA GLU A 296 22.88 22.63 -3.66
C GLU A 296 23.68 22.06 -2.48
N LYS A 297 23.02 21.67 -1.38
CA LYS A 297 23.70 21.02 -0.24
C LYS A 297 24.33 19.69 -0.64
N LEU A 298 23.62 18.85 -1.39
CA LEU A 298 24.15 17.55 -1.81
C LEU A 298 25.22 17.72 -2.88
N PHE A 299 25.04 18.65 -3.81
CA PHE A 299 26.02 18.99 -4.85
C PHE A 299 27.33 19.46 -4.24
N SER A 300 27.28 20.42 -3.31
CA SER A 300 28.47 20.94 -2.62
C SER A 300 29.16 19.90 -1.74
N LEU A 301 28.40 18.97 -1.13
CA LEU A 301 28.96 17.84 -0.39
C LEU A 301 29.68 16.86 -1.32
N ALA A 302 29.05 16.48 -2.43
CA ALA A 302 29.64 15.60 -3.44
C ALA A 302 30.91 16.22 -4.05
N ASP A 303 30.89 17.53 -4.34
CA ASP A 303 32.03 18.26 -4.86
C ASP A 303 33.21 18.26 -3.88
N ARG A 304 32.96 18.61 -2.61
CA ARG A 304 33.98 18.63 -1.55
C ARG A 304 34.61 17.25 -1.34
N LEU A 305 33.81 16.19 -1.37
CA LEU A 305 34.28 14.82 -1.17
C LEU A 305 35.03 14.29 -2.40
N SER A 306 34.62 14.67 -3.61
CA SER A 306 35.35 14.37 -4.84
C SER A 306 36.74 15.03 -4.84
N ALA A 307 36.82 16.32 -4.51
CA ALA A 307 38.08 17.04 -4.38
C ALA A 307 39.00 16.44 -3.27
N PHE A 308 38.41 15.94 -2.19
CA PHE A 308 39.17 15.24 -1.15
C PHE A 308 39.78 13.93 -1.67
N LEU A 309 39.05 13.15 -2.47
CA LEU A 309 39.55 11.93 -3.08
C LEU A 309 40.67 12.21 -4.10
N GLU A 310 40.50 13.23 -4.93
CA GLU A 310 41.53 13.69 -5.89
C GLU A 310 42.84 14.05 -5.16
N LYS A 311 42.74 14.83 -4.08
CA LYS A 311 43.90 15.25 -3.29
C LYS A 311 44.58 14.10 -2.57
N LYS A 312 43.80 13.14 -2.05
CA LYS A 312 44.31 12.03 -1.22
C LYS A 312 44.83 10.85 -2.04
N TYR A 313 44.32 10.65 -3.26
CA TYR A 313 44.63 9.52 -4.13
C TYR A 313 44.92 9.96 -5.58
N PRO A 314 45.92 10.83 -5.82
CA PRO A 314 46.15 11.47 -7.13
C PRO A 314 46.43 10.48 -8.27
N ASP A 315 47.05 9.33 -7.97
CA ASP A 315 47.48 8.37 -8.99
C ASP A 315 46.42 7.31 -9.35
N SER A 316 45.29 7.26 -8.64
CA SER A 316 44.27 6.20 -8.81
C SER A 316 42.82 6.66 -8.73
N TYR A 317 42.56 7.96 -8.50
CA TYR A 317 41.18 8.44 -8.30
C TYR A 317 40.30 8.32 -9.55
N ALA A 318 40.85 8.42 -10.76
CA ALA A 318 40.05 8.42 -11.99
C ALA A 318 39.39 7.06 -12.30
N SER A 319 39.99 5.96 -11.85
CA SER A 319 39.42 4.60 -11.95
C SER A 319 38.73 4.16 -10.67
N ASP A 320 38.67 5.00 -9.64
CA ASP A 320 38.10 4.65 -8.34
C ASP A 320 36.55 4.59 -8.40
N PRO A 321 35.93 3.46 -8.01
CA PRO A 321 34.48 3.31 -8.04
C PRO A 321 33.72 4.36 -7.20
N VAL A 322 34.28 4.79 -6.07
CA VAL A 322 33.69 5.81 -5.19
C VAL A 322 33.73 7.18 -5.87
N TYR A 323 34.87 7.54 -6.45
CA TYR A 323 35.01 8.78 -7.20
C TYR A 323 34.07 8.84 -8.41
N ASN A 324 33.97 7.76 -9.17
CA ASN A 324 33.08 7.67 -10.34
C ASN A 324 31.59 7.77 -9.95
N SER A 325 31.21 7.20 -8.81
CA SER A 325 29.86 7.31 -8.25
C SER A 325 29.55 8.77 -7.84
N LEU A 326 30.48 9.43 -7.15
CA LEU A 326 30.33 10.85 -6.75
C LEU A 326 30.29 11.80 -7.95
N LYS A 327 31.11 11.56 -8.97
CA LYS A 327 31.11 12.32 -10.22
C LYS A 327 29.78 12.16 -10.96
N THR A 328 29.24 10.95 -10.99
CA THR A 328 27.91 10.68 -11.58
C THR A 328 26.82 11.44 -10.82
N LEU A 329 26.80 11.35 -9.49
CA LEU A 329 25.87 12.09 -8.64
C LEU A 329 25.95 13.61 -8.91
N LYS A 330 27.15 14.17 -8.95
CA LYS A 330 27.37 15.60 -9.23
C LYS A 330 26.80 16.01 -10.60
N ASN A 331 27.11 15.26 -11.65
CA ASN A 331 26.62 15.55 -13.00
C ASN A 331 25.08 15.50 -13.07
N ARG A 332 24.44 14.53 -12.42
CA ARG A 332 22.98 14.42 -12.38
C ARG A 332 22.33 15.51 -11.53
N LEU A 333 22.95 15.91 -10.42
CA LEU A 333 22.48 17.04 -9.61
C LEU A 333 22.61 18.38 -10.36
N GLN A 334 23.59 18.53 -11.26
CA GLN A 334 23.68 19.70 -12.12
C GLN A 334 22.45 19.81 -13.03
N GLU A 335 21.98 18.70 -13.61
CA GLU A 335 20.74 18.71 -14.41
C GLU A 335 19.54 19.21 -13.60
N ALA A 336 19.45 18.87 -12.32
CA ALA A 336 18.39 19.37 -11.43
C ALA A 336 18.55 20.86 -11.09
N ARG A 337 19.79 21.35 -10.99
CA ARG A 337 20.13 22.74 -10.70
C ARG A 337 19.81 23.68 -11.87
N ASP A 338 19.88 23.18 -13.11
CA ASP A 338 19.64 23.98 -14.31
C ASP A 338 18.14 24.11 -14.65
N ILE A 339 17.25 23.31 -14.03
CA ILE A 339 15.79 23.30 -14.30
C ILE A 339 15.12 24.68 -14.11
N PRO A 340 15.39 25.47 -13.05
CA PRO A 340 14.78 26.79 -12.89
C PRO A 340 15.07 27.76 -14.04
N GLU A 341 16.17 27.55 -14.79
CA GLU A 341 16.53 28.37 -15.95
C GLU A 341 15.85 27.89 -17.24
N LEU A 342 15.41 26.62 -17.29
CA LEU A 342 14.87 25.95 -18.49
C LEU A 342 13.35 25.93 -18.56
N TYR A 343 12.64 26.10 -17.44
CA TYR A 343 11.18 25.96 -17.35
C TYR A 343 10.53 27.20 -16.74
N GLN A 344 9.27 27.45 -17.10
CA GLN A 344 8.45 28.52 -16.52
C GLN A 344 7.27 27.90 -15.74
N GLY A 345 7.00 28.44 -14.55
CA GLY A 345 5.91 28.03 -13.67
C GLY A 345 6.38 27.16 -12.49
N ASP A 346 6.08 27.61 -11.27
CA ASP A 346 6.58 27.00 -10.02
C ASP A 346 6.22 25.52 -9.88
N ASP A 347 5.02 25.12 -10.32
CA ASP A 347 4.56 23.73 -10.20
C ASP A 347 5.35 22.79 -11.12
N LEU A 348 5.61 23.22 -12.36
CA LEU A 348 6.37 22.46 -13.35
C LEU A 348 7.86 22.42 -13.00
N ILE A 349 8.44 23.56 -12.58
CA ILE A 349 9.82 23.63 -12.08
C ILE A 349 10.00 22.68 -10.90
N ARG A 350 9.08 22.71 -9.92
CA ARG A 350 9.12 21.84 -8.75
C ARG A 350 9.11 20.36 -9.14
N GLU A 351 8.21 19.96 -10.03
CA GLU A 351 8.08 18.57 -10.46
C GLU A 351 9.33 18.09 -11.21
N GLN A 352 9.81 18.87 -12.18
CA GLN A 352 11.01 18.53 -12.96
C GLN A 352 12.26 18.49 -12.09
N MET A 353 12.44 19.46 -11.17
CA MET A 353 13.54 19.45 -10.21
C MET A 353 13.47 18.24 -9.29
N HIS A 354 12.29 17.94 -8.75
CA HIS A 354 12.09 16.79 -7.86
C HIS A 354 12.44 15.47 -8.56
N ASN A 355 11.97 15.31 -9.81
CA ASN A 355 12.23 14.11 -10.61
C ASN A 355 13.73 13.96 -10.90
N LYS A 356 14.40 15.03 -11.34
CA LYS A 356 15.86 15.01 -11.59
C LYS A 356 16.68 14.77 -10.33
N TYR A 357 16.28 15.38 -9.21
CA TYR A 357 16.89 15.14 -7.91
C TYR A 357 16.75 13.67 -7.50
N THR A 358 15.54 13.10 -7.60
CA THR A 358 15.26 11.69 -7.25
C THR A 358 16.02 10.72 -8.15
N ASP A 359 16.04 10.98 -9.45
CA ASP A 359 16.79 10.19 -10.44
C ASP A 359 18.30 10.20 -10.13
N ALA A 360 18.86 11.35 -9.77
CA ALA A 360 20.26 11.47 -9.34
C ALA A 360 20.57 10.59 -8.11
N LEU A 361 19.64 10.50 -7.16
CA LEU A 361 19.80 9.66 -5.96
C LEU A 361 19.74 8.17 -6.30
N ASN A 362 18.76 7.76 -7.10
CA ASN A 362 18.58 6.35 -7.49
C ASN A 362 19.80 5.85 -8.26
N ILE A 363 20.24 6.60 -9.28
CA ILE A 363 21.43 6.26 -10.06
C ILE A 363 22.68 6.16 -9.17
N PHE A 364 22.81 7.05 -8.18
CA PHE A 364 23.92 6.98 -7.24
C PHE A 364 23.87 5.72 -6.37
N ILE A 365 22.70 5.38 -5.81
CA ILE A 365 22.53 4.16 -5.00
C ILE A 365 22.82 2.91 -5.83
N GLU A 366 22.27 2.83 -7.04
CA GLU A 366 22.51 1.72 -7.98
C GLU A 366 24.00 1.55 -8.28
N LYS A 367 24.73 2.65 -8.54
CA LYS A 367 26.19 2.59 -8.75
C LYS A 367 26.96 2.19 -7.51
N VAL A 368 26.55 2.66 -6.34
CA VAL A 368 27.19 2.24 -5.09
C VAL A 368 27.02 0.73 -4.89
N GLU A 369 25.82 0.20 -5.15
CA GLU A 369 25.53 -1.22 -5.04
C GLU A 369 26.27 -2.07 -6.09
N ALA A 370 26.31 -1.62 -7.34
CA ALA A 370 26.90 -2.37 -8.45
C ALA A 370 28.44 -2.29 -8.50
N ASP A 371 29.01 -1.10 -8.30
CA ASP A 371 30.43 -0.85 -8.57
C ASP A 371 31.25 -0.75 -7.27
N VAL A 372 30.66 -0.22 -6.20
CA VAL A 372 31.40 0.20 -5.01
C VAL A 372 31.41 -0.88 -3.93
N ILE A 373 30.25 -1.40 -3.52
CA ILE A 373 30.16 -2.44 -2.49
C ILE A 373 30.98 -3.69 -2.87
N PRO A 374 30.90 -4.22 -4.11
CA PRO A 374 31.68 -5.40 -4.51
C PRO A 374 33.18 -5.16 -4.57
N SER A 375 33.63 -3.90 -4.66
CA SER A 375 35.05 -3.54 -4.69
C SER A 375 35.72 -3.53 -3.32
N GLU A 376 34.98 -3.81 -2.24
CA GLU A 376 35.44 -3.80 -0.84
C GLU A 376 36.31 -2.57 -0.50
N PRO A 377 35.78 -1.35 -0.60
CA PRO A 377 36.58 -0.14 -0.53
C PRO A 377 37.16 0.03 0.89
N PRO A 378 38.38 0.58 1.03
CA PRO A 378 38.98 0.85 2.32
C PRO A 378 38.07 1.67 3.25
N PRO A 379 38.16 1.50 4.59
CA PRO A 379 37.28 2.17 5.55
C PRO A 379 37.19 3.70 5.38
N SER A 380 38.28 4.34 4.95
CA SER A 380 38.28 5.78 4.67
C SER A 380 37.40 6.19 3.48
N LYS A 381 37.25 5.33 2.47
CA LYS A 381 36.37 5.54 1.31
C LYS A 381 34.92 5.14 1.63
N MET A 382 34.73 4.07 2.40
CA MET A 382 33.40 3.70 2.91
C MET A 382 32.79 4.81 3.78
N ASN A 383 33.59 5.46 4.63
CA ASN A 383 33.14 6.61 5.43
C ASN A 383 32.70 7.82 4.58
N ILE A 384 33.23 7.98 3.37
CA ILE A 384 32.81 9.03 2.43
C ILE A 384 31.41 8.71 1.90
N LEU A 385 31.17 7.46 1.50
CA LEU A 385 29.85 6.98 1.05
C LEU A 385 28.81 7.10 2.16
N LEU A 386 29.16 6.66 3.38
CA LEU A 386 28.26 6.78 4.52
C LEU A 386 27.90 8.23 4.82
N ARG A 387 28.80 9.20 4.60
CA ARG A 387 28.46 10.63 4.75
C ARG A 387 27.47 11.12 3.70
N ILE A 388 27.59 10.66 2.45
CA ILE A 388 26.64 10.98 1.37
C ILE A 388 25.30 10.29 1.61
N LEU A 389 25.30 8.99 1.88
CA LEU A 389 24.09 8.22 2.17
C LEU A 389 23.37 8.80 3.38
N ARG A 390 24.11 9.14 4.46
CA ARG A 390 23.53 9.88 5.58
C ARG A 390 22.95 11.18 5.10
N ALA A 391 23.67 12.03 4.36
CA ALA A 391 23.07 13.27 3.85
C ALA A 391 21.79 13.04 3.05
N ILE A 392 21.72 12.01 2.22
CA ILE A 392 20.52 11.64 1.44
C ILE A 392 19.36 11.23 2.37
N PHE A 393 19.62 10.35 3.33
CA PHE A 393 18.59 9.81 4.23
C PHE A 393 18.27 10.70 5.44
N THR A 394 19.17 11.61 5.83
CA THR A 394 19.07 12.48 7.02
C THR A 394 18.85 13.96 6.69
N LEU A 395 18.49 14.31 5.45
CA LEU A 395 18.04 15.67 5.07
C LEU A 395 16.70 16.11 5.73
N SER A 396 16.25 15.39 6.75
CA SER A 396 15.34 15.81 7.83
C SER A 396 16.06 16.49 9.02
N PHE A 397 17.38 16.71 8.94
CA PHE A 397 18.29 17.33 9.93
C PHE A 397 17.92 17.18 11.41
N SER A 398 18.21 16.00 11.94
CA SER A 398 18.83 15.81 13.26
C SER A 398 19.83 14.67 13.11
N LEU A 399 21.02 14.79 13.69
CA LEU A 399 22.06 13.73 13.70
C LEU A 399 21.67 12.50 14.56
N THR A 400 20.39 12.43 14.93
CA THR A 400 19.67 11.35 15.62
C THR A 400 18.20 11.57 15.26
N THR A 401 17.48 10.58 14.70
CA THR A 401 16.01 10.64 14.65
C THR A 401 15.45 10.84 16.07
N LYS A 402 14.19 11.27 16.24
CA LYS A 402 13.60 11.35 17.58
C LYS A 402 13.64 9.98 18.27
N GLU A 403 13.37 8.90 17.52
CA GLU A 403 13.54 7.54 18.03
C GLU A 403 15.00 7.19 18.33
N GLU A 404 15.99 7.60 17.52
CA GLU A 404 17.42 7.36 17.79
C GLU A 404 17.91 8.18 18.98
N ARG A 405 17.38 9.38 19.21
CA ARG A 405 17.69 10.20 20.40
C ARG A 405 17.08 9.56 21.66
N GLU A 406 15.86 9.04 21.55
CA GLU A 406 15.22 8.28 22.62
C GLU A 406 15.87 6.90 22.81
N ALA A 407 16.38 6.26 21.77
CA ALA A 407 17.08 4.97 21.83
C ALA A 407 18.51 5.15 22.35
N GLN A 408 19.20 6.22 21.96
CA GLN A 408 20.51 6.57 22.46
C GLN A 408 20.44 7.07 23.91
N LYS A 409 19.41 7.85 24.26
CA LYS A 409 19.12 8.17 25.66
C LYS A 409 18.76 6.92 26.46
N ARG A 410 17.92 6.02 25.93
CA ARG A 410 17.65 4.71 26.54
C ARG A 410 18.91 3.87 26.70
N PHE A 411 19.83 3.89 25.73
CA PHE A 411 21.09 3.17 25.78
C PHE A 411 22.08 3.77 26.78
N GLU A 412 22.16 5.10 26.86
CA GLU A 412 22.94 5.84 27.87
C GLU A 412 22.37 5.58 29.26
N ASP A 413 21.04 5.66 29.44
CA ASP A 413 20.34 5.34 30.69
C ASP A 413 20.57 3.87 31.07
N CYS A 414 20.49 2.92 30.14
CA CYS A 414 20.77 1.49 30.37
C CYS A 414 22.26 1.23 30.67
N SER A 415 23.18 1.98 30.07
CA SER A 415 24.61 1.86 30.35
C SER A 415 24.95 2.41 31.74
N THR A 416 24.25 3.47 32.15
CA THR A 416 24.34 4.05 33.49
C THR A 416 23.75 3.08 34.50
N LEU A 417 22.57 2.51 34.24
CA LEU A 417 21.96 1.46 35.06
C LEU A 417 22.85 0.21 35.17
N ARG A 418 23.52 -0.18 34.08
CA ARG A 418 24.47 -1.29 34.07
C ARG A 418 25.71 -0.97 34.91
N ASN A 419 26.22 0.25 34.81
CA ASN A 419 27.34 0.71 35.62
C ASN A 419 26.94 0.81 37.10
N ASP A 420 25.75 1.33 37.41
CA ASP A 420 25.18 1.41 38.76
C ASP A 420 24.94 0.02 39.35
N LEU A 421 24.44 -0.93 38.56
CA LEU A 421 24.29 -2.33 38.98
C LEU A 421 25.64 -3.02 39.19
N THR A 422 26.64 -2.70 38.37
CA THR A 422 27.99 -3.24 38.52
C THR A 422 28.67 -2.63 39.75
N GLN A 423 28.44 -1.35 40.02
CA GLN A 423 28.91 -0.64 41.20
C GLN A 423 28.22 -1.16 42.46
N LEU A 424 26.89 -1.28 42.48
CA LEU A 424 26.11 -1.90 43.57
C LEU A 424 26.56 -3.33 43.83
N LYS A 425 26.83 -4.12 42.79
CA LYS A 425 27.36 -5.48 42.93
C LYS A 425 28.76 -5.46 43.57
N SER A 426 29.63 -4.56 43.13
CA SER A 426 30.97 -4.40 43.71
C SER A 426 30.92 -3.89 45.16
N GLU A 427 29.99 -3.00 45.50
CA GLU A 427 29.76 -2.50 46.86
C GLU A 427 29.18 -3.59 47.76
N LEU A 428 28.28 -4.43 47.25
CA LEU A 428 27.75 -5.60 47.97
C LEU A 428 28.86 -6.64 48.23
N GLU A 429 29.68 -6.93 47.23
CA GLU A 429 30.82 -7.85 47.36
C GLU A 429 31.84 -7.29 48.37
N SER A 430 32.09 -5.98 48.34
CA SER A 430 32.96 -5.27 49.29
C SER A 430 32.41 -5.27 50.72
N GLN A 431 31.09 -5.06 50.90
CA GLN A 431 30.44 -5.12 52.21
C GLN A 431 30.38 -6.56 52.75
N SER A 432 30.24 -7.56 51.87
CA SER A 432 30.29 -8.98 52.25
C SER A 432 31.68 -9.40 52.74
N LEU A 433 32.73 -8.83 52.16
CA LEU A 433 34.13 -9.03 52.57
C LEU A 433 34.45 -8.24 53.86
N ALA A 434 33.95 -7.00 54.00
CA ALA A 434 34.14 -6.20 55.21
C ALA A 434 33.42 -6.76 56.45
N HIS A 435 32.31 -7.50 56.27
CA HIS A 435 31.62 -8.23 57.35
C HIS A 435 32.30 -9.58 57.71
N GLN A 436 33.27 -10.05 56.92
CA GLN A 436 34.07 -11.23 57.26
C GLN A 436 35.33 -10.88 58.07
N GLU A 437 35.75 -9.61 58.11
CA GLU A 437 36.98 -9.20 58.81
C GLU A 437 36.77 -8.60 60.21
N ASN A 438 35.55 -8.48 60.74
CA ASN A 438 35.37 -8.01 62.12
C ASN A 438 34.12 -8.57 62.85
N PRO A 439 34.23 -9.69 63.61
CA PRO A 439 33.08 -10.38 64.19
C PRO A 439 32.68 -9.87 65.59
N GLN A 440 32.96 -8.62 65.95
CA GLN A 440 32.62 -8.11 67.29
C GLN A 440 32.10 -6.67 67.27
N LYS A 441 30.77 -6.57 67.11
CA LYS A 441 29.82 -5.67 67.80
C LYS A 441 28.70 -5.24 66.87
N ASP A 442 27.51 -5.74 67.18
CA ASP A 442 26.23 -5.01 67.19
C ASP A 442 25.09 -5.93 66.72
N SER A 443 24.58 -6.71 67.67
CA SER A 443 23.39 -7.56 67.52
C SER A 443 22.13 -6.77 67.14
N THR A 444 22.14 -5.45 67.31
CA THR A 444 21.02 -4.56 66.99
C THR A 444 21.08 -4.05 65.55
N ASN A 445 22.27 -3.81 64.99
CA ASN A 445 22.42 -3.43 63.58
C ASN A 445 22.25 -4.63 62.65
N SER A 446 22.54 -5.85 63.11
CA SER A 446 22.33 -7.07 62.33
C SER A 446 20.83 -7.37 62.12
N GLN A 447 19.95 -7.04 63.07
CA GLN A 447 18.50 -7.16 62.89
C GLN A 447 17.95 -6.13 61.90
N ILE A 448 18.38 -4.87 61.99
CA ILE A 448 17.97 -3.83 61.04
C ILE A 448 18.49 -4.14 59.62
N ALA A 449 19.72 -4.65 59.50
CA ALA A 449 20.28 -5.08 58.21
C ALA A 449 19.60 -6.33 57.66
N LEU A 450 19.18 -7.29 58.51
CA LEU A 450 18.38 -8.44 58.10
C LEU A 450 16.97 -8.05 57.69
N GLU A 451 16.37 -7.07 58.36
CA GLU A 451 15.03 -6.56 58.07
C GLU A 451 15.06 -5.75 56.77
N GLN A 452 16.06 -4.89 56.57
CA GLN A 452 16.31 -4.20 55.29
C GLN A 452 16.67 -5.18 54.16
N GLN A 453 17.49 -6.20 54.41
CA GLN A 453 17.72 -7.26 53.42
C GLN A 453 16.45 -8.07 53.13
N SER A 454 15.57 -8.25 54.10
CA SER A 454 14.29 -8.94 53.91
C SER A 454 13.32 -8.07 53.11
N GLU A 455 13.28 -6.76 53.35
CA GLU A 455 12.48 -5.80 52.59
C GLU A 455 13.01 -5.61 51.17
N ILE A 456 14.33 -5.62 50.98
CA ILE A 456 14.96 -5.57 49.65
C ILE A 456 14.75 -6.89 48.92
N LYS A 457 14.86 -8.05 49.60
CA LYS A 457 14.52 -9.35 48.99
C LYS A 457 13.04 -9.45 48.67
N LYS A 458 12.17 -8.87 49.48
CA LYS A 458 10.73 -8.78 49.23
C LYS A 458 10.43 -7.84 48.07
N SER A 459 11.03 -6.66 48.02
CA SER A 459 10.90 -5.72 46.89
C SER A 459 11.49 -6.29 45.59
N LEU A 460 12.61 -7.02 45.66
CA LEU A 460 13.16 -7.74 44.50
C LEU A 460 12.30 -8.95 44.12
N ALA A 461 11.65 -9.61 45.07
CA ALA A 461 10.68 -10.67 44.79
C ALA A 461 9.42 -10.08 44.13
N ASP A 462 8.89 -8.97 44.64
CA ASP A 462 7.75 -8.23 44.11
C ASP A 462 8.07 -7.65 42.73
N ILE A 463 9.27 -7.10 42.52
CA ILE A 463 9.75 -6.69 41.19
C ILE A 463 9.84 -7.89 40.27
N ARG A 464 10.43 -9.02 40.72
CA ARG A 464 10.59 -10.24 39.91
C ARG A 464 9.27 -10.96 39.65
N GLU A 465 8.28 -10.78 40.52
CA GLU A 465 6.91 -11.28 40.39
C GLU A 465 6.06 -10.34 39.53
N SER A 466 6.32 -9.03 39.56
CA SER A 466 5.83 -8.03 38.61
C SER A 466 6.44 -8.21 37.22
N THR A 467 7.75 -8.48 37.10
CA THR A 467 8.39 -8.81 35.81
C THR A 467 7.97 -10.20 35.36
N LYS A 468 7.74 -11.16 36.26
CA LYS A 468 7.14 -12.44 35.87
C LYS A 468 5.67 -12.29 35.48
N SER A 469 4.92 -11.35 36.06
CA SER A 469 3.53 -11.06 35.69
C SER A 469 3.44 -10.26 34.41
N GLU A 470 4.33 -9.31 34.16
CA GLU A 470 4.47 -8.62 32.87
C GLU A 470 4.99 -9.57 31.80
N MET A 471 5.97 -10.42 32.09
CA MET A 471 6.38 -11.52 31.21
C MET A 471 5.36 -12.66 31.15
N ALA A 472 4.38 -12.74 32.07
CA ALA A 472 3.26 -13.70 32.02
C ALA A 472 2.04 -13.11 31.33
N ILE A 473 1.88 -11.78 31.29
CA ILE A 473 0.93 -11.06 30.45
C ILE A 473 1.49 -11.00 29.03
N GLU A 474 2.80 -10.80 28.85
CA GLU A 474 3.51 -10.99 27.58
C GLU A 474 3.59 -12.45 27.20
N ARG A 475 3.73 -13.42 28.14
CA ARG A 475 3.59 -14.85 27.80
C ARG A 475 2.14 -15.20 27.49
N ASP A 476 1.11 -14.84 28.25
CA ASP A 476 -0.29 -15.13 27.86
C ASP A 476 -0.72 -14.39 26.57
N ASN A 477 -0.05 -13.27 26.21
CA ASN A 477 -0.12 -12.59 24.90
C ASN A 477 0.92 -13.09 23.85
N SER A 478 1.86 -13.99 24.21
CA SER A 478 2.88 -14.67 23.38
C SER A 478 2.89 -16.21 23.59
N SER A 479 1.76 -16.72 24.04
CA SER A 479 1.32 -18.07 24.43
C SER A 479 -0.20 -17.94 24.55
N THR A 480 -0.77 -17.13 23.66
CA THR A 480 -1.46 -17.66 22.51
C THR A 480 -0.57 -17.88 21.21
N VAL A 481 0.75 -17.57 21.14
CA VAL A 481 1.66 -18.06 20.05
C VAL A 481 3.08 -18.68 20.31
N THR A 482 3.67 -19.58 19.46
CA THR A 482 4.74 -20.64 19.62
C THR A 482 4.51 -22.06 20.25
N ASN A 483 3.57 -22.84 19.71
CA ASN A 483 3.35 -24.28 19.76
C ASN A 483 2.72 -24.55 18.38
N SER A 484 3.49 -24.37 17.32
CA SER A 484 4.90 -24.77 17.34
C SER A 484 5.43 -24.75 15.93
N PHE A 485 6.70 -24.29 15.83
CA PHE A 485 7.65 -24.13 14.70
C PHE A 485 7.96 -22.78 14.05
#